data_AF-A0AAV6K5R6-F1
#
_entry.id   AF-A0AAV6K5R6-F1
#
_cell.length_a   1.000
_cell.length_b   1.000
_cell.length_c   1.000
_cell.angle_alpha   90.00
_cell.angle_beta   90.00
_cell.angle_gamma   90.00
#
_symmetry.space_group_name_H-M   'P 1'
#
loop_
_entity.id
_entity.type
_entity.pdbx_description
1 polymer ?
#
loop_
_entity_poly.entity_id
_entity_poly.type
_entity_poly.pdbx_seq_one_letter_code
_entity_poly.pdbx_strand_id
1 'polypeptide(L)'
;MALPRFVVIKSLSNEKYLCPSGPDSLLKFEGVGFDSWGVKHEVVKAKSGGGLVHIRCCQAEKYWSREVKQGNIIAAQAEDGTTAACMLIKPSNKDSDGVTFVNFQLQWKSKWHSMGKNSGGYLESGENLCGSIVQDFIISDWEELSRARQSRITGVCVRTEETTINDGIFIANTNTGGGVSVADTNIGGSGSAGNMTRGGVSVAYTNIGPGVGGRIVIGARTITGGIFIGRPSS
;
A
#
# COMPACT_ATOMS: atom_id res chain seq x y z
N MET A 1 -15.89 9.12 16.93
CA MET A 1 -14.99 8.64 15.86
C MET A 1 -14.37 7.33 16.31
N ALA A 2 -14.32 6.33 15.43
CA ALA A 2 -13.71 5.03 15.73
C ALA A 2 -12.54 4.82 14.78
N LEU A 3 -11.33 4.65 15.33
CA LEU A 3 -10.20 4.15 14.55
C LEU A 3 -10.44 2.66 14.20
N PRO A 4 -9.91 2.19 13.07
CA PRO A 4 -9.85 0.76 12.77
C PRO A 4 -9.18 -0.02 13.90
N ARG A 5 -9.52 -1.31 14.02
CA ARG A 5 -8.90 -2.18 15.03
C ARG A 5 -7.40 -2.31 14.80
N PHE A 6 -6.98 -2.47 13.55
CA PHE A 6 -5.57 -2.53 13.20
C PHE A 6 -5.22 -1.38 12.27
N VAL A 7 -4.16 -0.66 12.63
CA VAL A 7 -3.73 0.53 11.92
C VAL A 7 -2.25 0.46 11.57
N VAL A 8 -1.90 1.17 10.50
CA VAL A 8 -0.53 1.60 10.21
C VAL A 8 -0.46 3.11 10.32
N ILE A 9 0.68 3.60 10.79
CA ILE A 9 0.91 5.02 11.03
C ILE A 9 2.09 5.46 10.17
N LYS A 10 1.84 6.35 9.21
CA LYS A 10 2.84 6.90 8.29
C LYS A 10 3.08 8.36 8.63
N SER A 11 4.35 8.76 8.74
CA SER A 11 4.69 10.19 8.85
C SER A 11 4.65 10.83 7.47
N LEU A 12 3.97 11.96 7.35
CA LEU A 12 3.97 12.75 6.12
C LEU A 12 5.34 13.32 5.79
N SER A 13 6.10 13.71 6.81
CA SER A 13 7.35 14.46 6.64
C SER A 13 8.47 13.66 5.96
N ASN A 14 8.46 12.34 6.11
CA ASN A 14 9.52 11.48 5.57
C ASN A 14 8.98 10.23 4.87
N GLU A 15 7.66 10.12 4.77
CA GLU A 15 6.94 9.00 4.18
C GLU A 15 7.25 7.60 4.76
N LYS A 16 7.76 7.55 5.99
CA LYS A 16 8.13 6.29 6.65
C LYS A 16 7.02 5.81 7.57
N TYR A 17 6.99 4.51 7.80
CA TYR A 17 6.03 3.87 8.71
C TYR A 17 6.60 3.73 10.12
N LEU A 18 5.72 3.83 11.11
CA LEU A 18 6.09 3.68 12.52
C LEU A 18 6.24 2.21 12.90
N CYS A 19 7.43 1.82 13.35
CA CYS A 19 7.73 0.47 13.84
C CYS A 19 8.62 0.52 15.09
N PRO A 20 8.66 -0.56 15.90
CA PRO A 20 9.60 -0.64 17.01
C PRO A 20 11.03 -0.79 16.49
N SER A 21 11.97 -0.11 17.14
CA SER A 21 13.39 -0.07 16.77
C SER A 21 14.27 -0.32 18.00
N GLY A 22 15.26 -1.19 17.85
CA GLY A 22 16.26 -1.50 18.88
C GLY A 22 15.73 -2.35 20.03
N PRO A 23 16.58 -2.64 21.03
CA PRO A 23 16.25 -3.53 22.16
C PRO A 23 15.14 -2.97 23.05
N ASP A 24 15.05 -1.65 23.17
CA ASP A 24 14.05 -0.98 23.98
C ASP A 24 12.71 -0.82 23.25
N SER A 25 12.58 -1.31 22.01
CA SER A 25 11.35 -1.19 21.19
C SER A 25 10.83 0.25 21.07
N LEU A 26 11.76 1.20 20.92
CA LEU A 26 11.44 2.61 20.72
C LEU A 26 10.70 2.77 19.39
N LEU A 27 9.62 3.53 19.38
CA LEU A 27 8.82 3.69 18.17
C LEU A 27 9.49 4.71 17.25
N LYS A 28 9.85 4.27 16.05
CA LYS A 28 10.60 5.05 15.07
C LYS A 28 9.99 4.94 13.68
N PHE A 29 10.04 6.03 12.93
CA PHE A 29 9.61 6.08 11.54
C PHE A 29 10.74 5.59 10.62
N GLU A 30 10.61 4.35 10.12
CA GLU A 30 11.61 3.68 9.29
C GLU A 30 11.13 3.36 7.87
N GLY A 31 12.07 3.16 6.95
CA GLY A 31 11.82 2.90 5.53
C GLY A 31 11.39 1.46 5.25
N VAL A 32 10.50 0.92 6.07
CA VAL A 32 9.92 -0.43 5.91
C VAL A 32 8.59 -0.35 5.15
N GLY A 33 8.22 -1.40 4.43
CA GLY A 33 6.91 -1.49 3.79
C GLY A 33 5.77 -1.61 4.81
N PHE A 34 4.54 -1.23 4.41
CA PHE A 34 3.35 -1.38 5.25
C PHE A 34 3.02 -2.86 5.57
N ASP A 35 3.57 -3.77 4.77
CA ASP A 35 3.42 -5.21 4.93
C ASP A 35 4.40 -5.83 5.92
N SER A 36 5.36 -5.04 6.42
CA SER A 36 6.19 -5.44 7.54
C SER A 36 5.33 -5.63 8.78
N TRP A 37 5.46 -6.77 9.45
CA TRP A 37 4.74 -7.04 10.69
C TRP A 37 4.97 -5.97 11.76
N GLY A 38 6.14 -5.34 11.75
CA GLY A 38 6.52 -4.28 12.70
C GLY A 38 5.71 -2.99 12.62
N VAL A 39 5.03 -2.74 11.50
CA VAL A 39 4.25 -1.50 11.33
C VAL A 39 2.80 -1.62 11.78
N LYS A 40 2.35 -2.84 12.11
CA LYS A 40 0.97 -3.10 12.51
C LYS A 40 0.78 -2.76 13.99
N HIS A 41 -0.20 -1.92 14.28
CA HIS A 41 -0.59 -1.55 15.63
C HIS A 41 -2.07 -1.86 15.87
N GLU A 42 -2.39 -2.43 17.02
CA GLU A 42 -3.76 -2.70 17.45
C GLU A 42 -4.28 -1.53 18.30
N VAL A 43 -5.44 -1.00 17.93
CA VAL A 43 -6.16 0.02 18.69
C VAL A 43 -7.12 -0.68 19.65
N VAL A 44 -6.87 -0.52 20.94
CA VAL A 44 -7.65 -1.14 22.02
C VAL A 44 -8.43 -0.06 22.74
N LYS A 45 -9.75 -0.17 22.83
CA LYS A 45 -10.58 0.82 23.53
C LYS A 45 -10.23 0.84 25.03
N ALA A 46 -10.04 2.02 25.58
CA ALA A 46 -9.83 2.17 27.02
C ALA A 46 -11.12 1.88 27.79
N LYS A 47 -10.98 1.28 28.98
CA LYS A 47 -12.13 1.00 29.87
C LYS A 47 -12.77 2.28 30.43
N SER A 48 -12.01 3.36 30.54
CA SER A 48 -12.37 4.61 31.22
C SER A 48 -13.40 5.48 30.49
N GLY A 49 -14.03 5.02 29.40
CA GLY A 49 -15.01 5.81 28.64
C GLY A 49 -14.38 6.98 27.90
N GLY A 50 -15.20 7.79 27.21
CA GLY A 50 -14.74 9.06 26.59
C GLY A 50 -13.97 8.95 25.27
N GLY A 51 -13.97 7.79 24.61
CA GLY A 51 -13.34 7.63 23.29
C GLY A 51 -11.81 7.54 23.31
N LEU A 52 -11.23 7.31 24.48
CA LEU A 52 -9.79 7.06 24.65
C LEU A 52 -9.42 5.64 24.22
N VAL A 53 -8.18 5.48 23.78
CA VAL A 53 -7.63 4.20 23.32
C VAL A 53 -6.26 3.95 23.91
N HIS A 54 -5.90 2.68 24.00
CA HIS A 54 -4.53 2.20 24.09
C HIS A 54 -4.09 1.74 22.70
N ILE A 55 -2.81 1.82 22.41
CA ILE A 55 -2.24 1.30 21.17
C ILE A 55 -1.22 0.23 21.53
N ARG A 56 -1.32 -0.94 20.90
CA ARG A 56 -0.41 -2.08 21.09
C ARG A 56 0.37 -2.31 19.81
N CYS A 57 1.69 -2.37 19.90
CA CYS A 57 2.50 -2.79 18.76
C CYS A 57 2.37 -4.31 18.58
N CYS A 58 1.96 -4.76 17.39
CA CYS A 58 1.73 -6.19 17.16
C CYS A 58 3.04 -7.00 17.12
N GLN A 59 4.16 -6.40 16.74
CA GLN A 59 5.46 -7.09 16.73
C GLN A 59 6.08 -7.21 18.12
N ALA A 60 6.06 -6.13 18.90
CA ALA A 60 6.60 -6.15 20.26
C ALA A 60 5.63 -6.82 21.25
N GLU A 61 4.37 -7.04 20.85
CA GLU A 61 3.28 -7.54 21.67
C GLU A 61 2.97 -6.70 22.93
N LYS A 62 3.43 -5.45 22.93
CA LYS A 62 3.36 -4.53 24.08
C LYS A 62 2.64 -3.24 23.73
N TYR A 63 2.04 -2.63 24.75
CA TYR A 63 1.37 -1.35 24.66
C TYR A 63 2.37 -0.20 24.60
N TRP A 64 1.93 0.88 23.96
CA TRP A 64 2.66 2.13 23.92
C TRP A 64 2.78 2.70 25.33
N SER A 65 4.01 3.05 25.68
CA SER A 65 4.41 3.62 26.95
C SER A 65 5.47 4.68 26.71
N ARG A 66 5.70 5.54 27.70
CA ARG A 66 6.84 6.46 27.63
C ARG A 66 8.08 5.73 28.08
N GLU A 67 9.18 5.94 27.37
CA GLU A 67 10.49 5.52 27.84
C GLU A 67 11.00 6.56 28.86
N VAL A 68 11.07 6.16 30.13
CA VAL A 68 11.44 7.04 31.24
C VAL A 68 12.91 7.46 31.14
N LYS A 69 13.79 6.59 30.65
CA LYS A 69 15.24 6.86 30.58
C LYS A 69 15.62 7.77 29.41
N GLN A 70 14.80 7.80 28.36
CA GLN A 70 15.11 8.51 27.10
C GLN A 70 14.22 9.74 26.89
N GLY A 71 13.71 10.32 27.99
CA GLY A 71 13.01 11.59 27.94
C GLY A 71 11.54 11.43 27.56
N ASN A 72 11.11 12.08 26.46
CA ASN A 72 9.70 12.11 26.02
C ASN A 72 9.37 11.08 24.93
N ILE A 73 10.31 10.17 24.63
CA ILE A 73 10.19 9.18 23.56
C ILE A 73 9.14 8.12 23.93
N ILE A 74 8.41 7.66 22.91
CA ILE A 74 7.40 6.61 23.02
C ILE A 74 8.02 5.27 22.61
N ALA A 75 7.73 4.22 23.38
CA ALA A 75 8.19 2.86 23.15
C ALA A 75 7.03 1.87 23.27
N ALA A 76 7.18 0.67 22.72
CA ALA A 76 6.23 -0.43 22.93
C ALA A 76 6.74 -1.35 24.04
N GLN A 77 6.50 -1.01 25.31
CA GLN A 77 7.05 -1.73 26.46
C GLN A 77 6.04 -2.07 27.57
N ALA A 78 4.85 -1.47 27.59
CA ALA A 78 3.87 -1.77 28.63
C ALA A 78 3.22 -3.14 28.41
N GLU A 79 3.18 -3.96 29.46
CA GLU A 79 2.65 -5.34 29.38
C GLU A 79 1.12 -5.36 29.30
N ASP A 80 0.44 -4.43 29.96
CA ASP A 80 -1.02 -4.33 29.94
C ASP A 80 -1.50 -2.89 29.72
N GLY A 81 -2.78 -2.76 29.35
CA GLY A 81 -3.45 -1.47 29.16
C GLY A 81 -3.79 -0.74 30.46
N THR A 82 -3.46 -1.31 31.62
CA THR A 82 -3.90 -0.83 32.94
C THR A 82 -2.75 -0.34 33.81
N THR A 83 -1.51 -0.67 33.46
CA THR A 83 -0.31 -0.22 34.16
C THR A 83 -0.22 1.30 34.05
N ALA A 84 0.23 1.97 35.11
CA ALA A 84 0.49 3.41 35.12
C ALA A 84 1.46 3.88 34.01
N ALA A 85 2.23 2.95 33.42
CA ALA A 85 3.12 3.18 32.30
C ALA A 85 2.41 3.17 30.92
N CYS A 86 1.23 2.55 30.82
CA CYS A 86 0.46 2.49 29.59
C CYS A 86 -0.22 3.83 29.31
N MET A 87 -0.14 4.29 28.06
CA MET A 87 -0.68 5.57 27.65
C MET A 87 -2.16 5.49 27.31
N LEU A 88 -2.94 6.42 27.86
CA LEU A 88 -4.26 6.78 27.35
C LEU A 88 -4.10 7.80 26.24
N ILE A 89 -4.57 7.44 25.06
CA ILE A 89 -4.43 8.21 23.84
C ILE A 89 -5.79 8.71 23.40
N LYS A 90 -5.88 9.99 23.08
CA LYS A 90 -7.04 10.62 22.45
C LYS A 90 -6.71 10.87 20.98
N PRO A 91 -7.28 10.09 20.04
CA PRO A 91 -7.19 10.41 18.63
C PRO A 91 -8.14 11.56 18.30
N SER A 92 -7.66 12.49 17.49
CA SER A 92 -8.48 13.59 16.96
C SER A 92 -8.21 13.75 15.48
N ASN A 93 -9.28 13.78 14.68
CA ASN A 93 -9.17 14.07 13.26
C ASN A 93 -8.83 15.54 13.06
N LYS A 94 -7.89 15.79 12.17
CA LYS A 94 -7.89 16.98 11.35
C LYS A 94 -8.25 16.53 9.95
N ASP A 95 -9.34 17.05 9.43
CA ASP A 95 -9.67 16.86 8.02
C ASP A 95 -9.13 18.07 7.27
N SER A 96 -8.20 17.83 6.33
CA SER A 96 -7.93 18.75 5.24
C SER A 96 -7.85 17.96 3.94
N ASP A 97 -8.56 18.42 2.90
CA ASP A 97 -8.50 17.87 1.55
C ASP A 97 -8.73 16.35 1.42
N GLY A 98 -9.66 15.80 2.21
CA GLY A 98 -10.05 14.39 2.11
C GLY A 98 -9.04 13.39 2.69
N VAL A 99 -7.97 13.87 3.33
CA VAL A 99 -7.03 13.04 4.10
C VAL A 99 -7.34 13.18 5.58
N THR A 100 -7.62 12.05 6.23
CA THR A 100 -7.83 12.01 7.68
C THR A 100 -6.49 11.99 8.38
N PHE A 101 -6.11 13.12 8.97
CA PHE A 101 -4.93 13.23 9.82
C PHE A 101 -5.33 12.95 11.25
N VAL A 102 -4.50 12.20 11.98
CA VAL A 102 -4.78 11.92 13.38
C VAL A 102 -3.71 12.55 14.25
N ASN A 103 -4.12 13.56 15.01
CA ASN A 103 -3.33 14.02 16.14
C ASN A 103 -3.63 13.13 17.33
N PHE A 104 -2.57 12.53 17.87
CA PHE A 104 -2.65 11.77 19.09
C PHE A 104 -2.20 12.63 20.26
N GLN A 105 -3.10 12.76 21.25
CA GLN A 105 -2.77 13.38 22.52
C GLN A 105 -2.69 12.32 23.60
N LEU A 106 -1.67 12.40 24.45
CA LEU A 106 -1.54 11.54 25.63
C LEU A 106 -1.78 12.34 26.91
N GLN A 107 -2.39 11.70 27.91
CA GLN A 107 -2.60 12.31 29.22
C GLN A 107 -1.44 11.94 30.16
N TRP A 108 -0.80 12.94 30.75
CA TRP A 108 0.30 12.78 31.70
C TRP A 108 0.26 13.88 32.76
N LYS A 109 0.45 13.56 34.06
CA LYS A 109 0.41 14.52 35.19
C LYS A 109 -0.74 15.54 35.06
N SER A 110 -1.93 15.06 34.70
CA SER A 110 -3.13 15.87 34.51
C SER A 110 -3.07 16.90 33.36
N LYS A 111 -2.13 16.75 32.42
CA LYS A 111 -2.01 17.56 31.20
C LYS A 111 -2.08 16.68 29.95
N TRP A 112 -2.51 17.28 28.85
CA TRP A 112 -2.49 16.66 27.53
C TRP A 112 -1.24 17.08 26.77
N HIS A 113 -0.47 16.11 26.28
CA HIS A 113 0.69 16.32 25.44
C HIS A 113 0.37 15.84 24.03
N SER A 114 0.74 16.62 23.02
CA SER A 114 0.62 16.14 21.63
C SER A 114 1.80 15.22 21.31
N MET A 115 1.62 14.32 20.34
CA MET A 115 2.70 13.47 19.83
C MET A 115 3.23 14.01 18.49
N GLY A 116 4.52 13.78 18.25
CA GLY A 116 5.20 14.18 17.03
C GLY A 116 6.46 13.35 16.83
N LYS A 117 7.12 13.48 15.68
CA LYS A 117 8.42 12.82 15.44
C LYS A 117 9.57 13.81 15.60
N ASN A 118 10.62 13.36 16.28
CA ASN A 118 11.83 14.16 16.49
C ASN A 118 12.80 14.13 15.30
N SER A 119 13.94 14.82 15.43
CA SER A 119 14.99 14.85 14.41
C SER A 119 15.60 13.47 14.14
N GLY A 120 15.68 12.61 15.15
CA GLY A 120 16.15 11.22 15.04
C GLY A 120 15.13 10.27 14.40
N GLY A 121 13.92 10.73 14.12
CA GLY A 121 12.84 9.91 13.55
C GLY A 121 12.03 9.13 14.58
N TYR A 122 12.24 9.35 15.87
CA TYR A 122 11.48 8.69 16.94
C TYR A 122 10.18 9.43 17.23
N LEU A 123 9.15 8.68 17.62
CA LEU A 123 7.92 9.25 18.15
C LEU A 123 8.17 9.77 19.56
N GLU A 124 7.77 11.01 19.82
CA GLU A 124 7.91 11.69 21.10
C GLU A 124 6.64 12.45 21.47
N SER A 125 6.56 12.83 22.75
CA SER A 125 5.48 13.65 23.30
C SER A 125 5.97 15.03 23.75
N GLY A 126 5.13 16.06 23.61
CA GLY A 126 5.52 17.41 24.01
C GLY A 126 4.32 18.33 24.27
N GLU A 127 4.48 19.26 25.23
CA GLU A 127 3.47 20.30 25.53
C GLU A 127 3.36 21.32 24.39
N ASN A 128 4.46 21.64 23.71
CA ASN A 128 4.55 22.70 22.69
C ASN A 128 4.58 22.19 21.24
N LEU A 129 4.21 20.93 20.98
CA LEU A 129 4.05 20.45 19.60
C LEU A 129 2.79 21.03 18.92
N CYS A 130 1.93 21.71 19.69
CA CYS A 130 0.83 22.53 19.17
C CYS A 130 1.35 23.92 18.74
N GLY A 131 1.94 24.00 17.55
CA GLY A 131 2.31 25.27 16.91
C GLY A 131 3.29 25.07 15.76
N SER A 132 2.84 25.32 14.52
CA SER A 132 3.60 25.25 13.25
C SER A 132 4.23 23.91 12.83
N ILE A 133 4.35 22.91 13.71
CA ILE A 133 4.96 21.60 13.42
C ILE A 133 4.00 20.47 13.84
N VAL A 134 2.74 20.57 13.44
CA VAL A 134 1.83 19.43 13.58
C VAL A 134 2.33 18.40 12.57
N GLN A 135 3.11 17.42 13.04
CA GLN A 135 3.49 16.30 12.20
C GLN A 135 2.27 15.41 12.10
N ASP A 136 1.39 15.80 11.20
CA ASP A 136 0.20 15.07 10.88
C ASP A 136 0.61 13.66 10.42
N PHE A 137 0.04 12.66 11.08
CA PHE A 137 0.22 11.26 10.73
C PHE A 137 -0.94 10.84 9.84
N ILE A 138 -0.63 10.09 8.79
CA ILE A 138 -1.65 9.33 8.08
C ILE A 138 -1.87 8.04 8.86
N ILE A 139 -3.13 7.78 9.17
CA ILE A 139 -3.56 6.48 9.69
C ILE A 139 -4.35 5.77 8.60
N SER A 140 -3.98 4.53 8.35
CA SER A 140 -4.69 3.67 7.41
C SER A 140 -5.10 2.37 8.07
N ASP A 141 -6.23 1.82 7.65
CA ASP A 141 -6.69 0.49 8.06
C ASP A 141 -5.75 -0.57 7.46
N TRP A 142 -5.08 -1.33 8.34
CA TRP A 142 -4.16 -2.36 7.92
C TRP A 142 -4.88 -3.54 7.24
N GLU A 143 -6.10 -3.88 7.65
CA GLU A 143 -6.88 -4.97 7.07
C GLU A 143 -7.34 -4.61 5.65
N GLU A 144 -7.76 -3.37 5.42
CA GLU A 144 -8.10 -2.89 4.09
C GLU A 144 -6.90 -2.87 3.15
N LEU A 145 -5.76 -2.36 3.61
CA LEU A 145 -4.51 -2.37 2.82
C LEU A 145 -4.07 -3.80 2.50
N SER A 146 -4.20 -4.71 3.45
CA SER A 146 -3.85 -6.13 3.26
C SER A 146 -4.78 -6.80 2.25
N ARG A 147 -6.08 -6.49 2.27
CA ARG A 147 -7.07 -6.99 1.32
C ARG A 147 -6.88 -6.40 -0.07
N ALA A 148 -6.59 -5.11 -0.18
CA ALA A 148 -6.28 -4.45 -1.46
C ALA A 148 -5.00 -5.02 -2.11
N ARG A 149 -3.99 -5.37 -1.31
CA ARG A 149 -2.81 -6.11 -1.83
C ARG A 149 -3.19 -7.45 -2.45
N GLN A 150 -4.16 -8.15 -1.88
CA GLN A 150 -4.63 -9.44 -2.36
C GLN A 150 -5.66 -9.33 -3.49
N SER A 151 -6.10 -8.12 -3.86
CA SER A 151 -7.10 -7.98 -4.91
C SER A 151 -6.50 -8.39 -6.25
N ARG A 152 -6.89 -9.57 -6.71
CA ARG A 152 -6.77 -9.99 -8.11
C ARG A 152 -7.75 -9.14 -8.90
N ILE A 153 -7.29 -8.55 -9.99
CA ILE A 153 -8.17 -8.07 -11.04
C ILE A 153 -8.89 -9.32 -11.58
N THR A 154 -10.17 -9.50 -11.23
CA THR A 154 -10.97 -10.64 -11.67
C THR A 154 -11.55 -10.45 -13.07
N GLY A 155 -11.61 -9.20 -13.55
CA GLY A 155 -11.96 -8.85 -14.91
C GLY A 155 -11.86 -7.34 -15.15
N VAL A 156 -11.34 -6.95 -16.31
CA VAL A 156 -11.45 -5.59 -16.87
C VAL A 156 -12.29 -5.73 -18.14
N CYS A 157 -13.42 -5.04 -18.21
CA CYS A 157 -14.24 -4.98 -19.41
C CYS A 157 -14.24 -3.53 -19.91
N VAL A 158 -13.75 -3.34 -21.13
CA VAL A 158 -13.92 -2.08 -21.87
C VAL A 158 -14.92 -2.38 -22.98
N ARG A 159 -16.14 -1.85 -22.86
CA ARG A 159 -17.15 -1.90 -23.91
C ARG A 159 -17.27 -0.50 -24.50
N THR A 160 -16.98 -0.39 -25.78
CA THR A 160 -17.18 0.83 -26.56
C THR A 160 -18.19 0.49 -27.65
N GLU A 161 -19.24 1.30 -27.80
CA GLU A 161 -20.21 1.07 -28.88
C GLU A 161 -19.78 1.80 -30.16
N GLU A 162 -18.92 2.83 -30.08
CA GLU A 162 -18.40 3.58 -31.24
C GLU A 162 -17.03 4.26 -30.99
N THR A 163 -16.24 3.80 -30.02
CA THR A 163 -15.02 4.51 -29.58
C THR A 163 -13.74 3.84 -30.10
N THR A 164 -12.89 4.61 -30.77
CA THR A 164 -11.54 4.21 -31.18
C THR A 164 -10.56 4.34 -30.01
N ILE A 165 -9.82 3.28 -29.68
CA ILE A 165 -8.71 3.33 -28.73
C ILE A 165 -7.44 3.67 -29.52
N ASN A 166 -7.00 4.93 -29.49
CA ASN A 166 -5.90 5.42 -30.32
C ASN A 166 -4.51 5.00 -29.80
N ASP A 167 -4.37 4.78 -28.48
CA ASP A 167 -3.08 4.51 -27.83
C ASP A 167 -2.86 3.03 -27.47
N GLY A 168 -3.74 2.14 -27.93
CA GLY A 168 -3.64 0.70 -27.70
C GLY A 168 -3.94 0.24 -26.26
N ILE A 169 -3.87 -1.06 -26.03
CA ILE A 169 -4.00 -1.69 -24.71
C ILE A 169 -2.69 -2.42 -24.41
N PHE A 170 -1.97 -1.98 -23.37
CA PHE A 170 -0.73 -2.61 -22.95
C PHE A 170 -0.99 -3.61 -21.81
N ILE A 171 -0.63 -4.87 -22.04
CA ILE A 171 -0.68 -5.93 -21.03
C ILE A 171 0.77 -6.40 -20.81
N ALA A 172 1.31 -6.19 -19.61
CA ALA A 172 2.68 -6.56 -19.27
C ALA A 172 2.74 -7.32 -17.94
N ASN A 173 3.77 -8.14 -17.74
CA ASN A 173 4.06 -8.85 -16.48
C ASN A 173 2.90 -9.71 -15.95
N THR A 174 2.08 -10.28 -16.82
CA THR A 174 0.94 -11.11 -16.43
C THR A 174 1.31 -12.59 -16.33
N ASN A 175 1.04 -13.21 -15.18
CA ASN A 175 1.03 -14.67 -15.05
C ASN A 175 -0.42 -15.15 -15.20
N THR A 176 -0.87 -15.31 -16.44
CA THR A 176 -2.24 -15.71 -16.71
C THR A 176 -2.32 -17.24 -16.67
N GLY A 177 -3.00 -17.79 -15.65
CA GLY A 177 -3.35 -19.21 -15.63
C GLY A 177 -4.29 -19.64 -16.77
N GLY A 178 -4.79 -18.70 -17.57
CA GLY A 178 -5.50 -18.91 -18.83
C GLY A 178 -4.85 -18.09 -19.94
N GLY A 179 -4.86 -18.56 -21.18
CA GLY A 179 -4.22 -17.86 -22.30
C GLY A 179 -4.81 -16.47 -22.59
N VAL A 180 -4.07 -15.65 -23.33
CA VAL A 180 -4.61 -14.42 -23.93
C VAL A 180 -5.35 -14.80 -25.22
N SER A 181 -6.65 -14.58 -25.28
CA SER A 181 -7.49 -14.83 -26.47
C SER A 181 -7.89 -13.52 -27.12
N VAL A 182 -7.68 -13.41 -28.43
CA VAL A 182 -8.16 -12.31 -29.25
C VAL A 182 -9.06 -12.90 -30.32
N ALA A 183 -10.32 -12.47 -30.35
CA ALA A 183 -11.31 -12.93 -31.33
C ALA A 183 -11.90 -11.71 -32.06
N ASP A 184 -12.39 -11.93 -33.28
CA ASP A 184 -13.13 -10.93 -34.09
C ASP A 184 -12.44 -9.56 -34.20
N THR A 185 -11.10 -9.52 -34.16
CA THR A 185 -10.31 -8.28 -34.19
C THR A 185 -9.58 -8.13 -35.53
N ASN A 186 -9.62 -6.92 -36.10
CA ASN A 186 -8.74 -6.55 -37.22
C ASN A 186 -7.42 -5.99 -36.66
N ILE A 187 -6.37 -6.81 -36.63
CA ILE A 187 -5.04 -6.38 -36.15
C ILE A 187 -4.19 -5.97 -37.35
N GLY A 188 -4.40 -4.75 -37.83
CA GLY A 188 -3.73 -4.21 -39.01
C GLY A 188 -4.06 -2.74 -39.22
N GLY A 189 -3.03 -1.91 -39.48
CA GLY A 189 -3.20 -0.48 -39.68
C GLY A 189 -4.02 -0.18 -40.94
N SER A 190 -5.01 0.69 -40.82
CA SER A 190 -5.74 1.24 -41.97
C SER A 190 -4.85 2.24 -42.71
N GLY A 191 -3.99 1.75 -43.60
CA GLY A 191 -3.30 2.59 -44.57
C GLY A 191 -4.26 2.95 -45.70
N SER A 192 -4.57 4.24 -45.87
CA SER A 192 -5.17 4.73 -47.12
C SER A 192 -4.23 4.40 -48.28
N ALA A 193 -4.78 3.99 -49.42
CA ALA A 193 -4.06 3.48 -50.58
C ALA A 193 -2.96 4.44 -51.04
N GLY A 194 -1.73 4.23 -50.56
CA GLY A 194 -0.60 5.12 -50.84
C GLY A 194 0.53 5.03 -49.80
N ASN A 195 0.23 4.69 -48.55
CA ASN A 195 1.24 4.45 -47.52
C ASN A 195 0.83 3.27 -46.63
N MET A 196 1.34 2.07 -46.95
CA MET A 196 1.10 0.88 -46.15
C MET A 196 1.90 0.95 -44.85
N THR A 197 1.35 1.55 -43.79
CA THR A 197 1.78 1.23 -42.44
C THR A 197 1.42 -0.22 -42.17
N ARG A 198 2.44 -1.09 -42.21
CA ARG A 198 2.30 -2.53 -41.95
C ARG A 198 1.94 -2.73 -40.48
N GLY A 199 0.65 -2.70 -40.16
CA GLY A 199 0.17 -3.30 -38.91
C GLY A 199 0.31 -4.81 -39.02
N GLY A 200 0.95 -5.42 -38.04
CA GLY A 200 1.13 -6.86 -37.97
C GLY A 200 1.20 -7.31 -36.52
N VAL A 201 0.81 -8.56 -36.28
CA VAL A 201 1.02 -9.21 -34.98
C VAL A 201 2.45 -9.72 -34.95
N SER A 202 3.31 -9.11 -34.12
CA SER A 202 4.65 -9.63 -33.86
C SER A 202 4.64 -10.39 -32.55
N VAL A 203 5.03 -11.66 -32.60
CA VAL A 203 5.28 -12.49 -31.42
C VAL A 203 6.77 -12.73 -31.36
N ALA A 204 7.46 -12.00 -30.50
CA ALA A 204 8.91 -12.13 -30.29
C ALA A 204 9.19 -12.66 -28.88
N TYR A 205 10.33 -13.32 -28.70
CA TYR A 205 10.83 -13.77 -27.39
C TYR A 205 9.83 -14.59 -26.56
N THR A 206 8.97 -15.36 -27.22
CA THR A 206 7.93 -16.16 -26.55
C THR A 206 8.34 -17.63 -26.49
N ASN A 207 8.42 -18.20 -25.29
CA ASN A 207 8.51 -19.64 -25.09
C ASN A 207 7.10 -20.23 -25.22
N ILE A 208 6.79 -20.78 -26.40
CA ILE A 208 5.62 -21.65 -26.57
C ILE A 208 6.02 -23.01 -25.97
N GLY A 209 5.78 -23.19 -24.67
CA GLY A 209 6.08 -24.43 -23.97
C GLY A 209 5.28 -25.62 -24.54
N PRO A 210 5.71 -26.87 -24.28
CA PRO A 210 5.02 -28.08 -24.71
C PRO A 210 3.74 -28.29 -23.89
N GLY A 211 2.75 -27.42 -24.07
CA GLY A 211 1.37 -27.73 -23.71
C GLY A 211 0.86 -28.82 -24.66
N VAL A 212 0.16 -29.80 -24.13
CA VAL A 212 -0.38 -30.95 -24.87
C VAL A 212 -1.18 -30.45 -26.09
N GLY A 213 -0.59 -30.54 -27.29
CA GLY A 213 -1.29 -30.25 -28.55
C GLY A 213 -1.44 -28.77 -28.94
N GLY A 214 -0.45 -27.92 -28.69
CA GLY A 214 -0.43 -26.57 -29.25
C GLY A 214 -0.54 -26.59 -30.79
N ARG A 215 -1.66 -26.09 -31.34
CA ARG A 215 -1.93 -26.05 -32.79
C ARG A 215 -2.00 -24.59 -33.25
N ILE A 216 -1.16 -24.20 -34.21
CA ILE A 216 -1.34 -22.95 -34.94
C ILE A 216 -2.31 -23.24 -36.09
N VAL A 217 -3.54 -22.74 -35.99
CA VAL A 217 -4.52 -22.83 -37.08
C VAL A 217 -4.54 -21.49 -37.80
N ILE A 218 -4.07 -21.48 -39.04
CA ILE A 218 -4.29 -20.36 -39.95
C ILE A 218 -5.56 -20.69 -40.72
N GLY A 219 -6.60 -19.85 -40.58
CA GLY A 219 -7.86 -20.03 -41.31
C GLY A 219 -7.68 -19.95 -42.83
N ALA A 220 -8.75 -20.24 -43.59
CA ALA A 220 -8.75 -20.33 -45.06
C ALA A 220 -8.61 -18.96 -45.77
N ARG A 221 -7.56 -18.18 -45.47
CA ARG A 221 -7.29 -16.87 -46.10
C ARG A 221 -5.94 -16.85 -46.80
N THR A 222 -5.87 -16.02 -47.85
CA THR A 222 -4.65 -15.74 -48.61
C THR A 222 -3.67 -14.97 -47.74
N ILE A 223 -2.49 -15.56 -47.51
CA ILE A 223 -1.37 -14.88 -46.87
C ILE A 223 -0.62 -14.09 -47.93
N THR A 224 -0.59 -12.77 -47.79
CA THR A 224 0.15 -11.88 -48.71
C THR A 224 1.41 -11.40 -47.98
N GLY A 225 2.57 -11.98 -48.35
CA GLY A 225 3.84 -11.82 -47.62
C GLY A 225 4.22 -13.12 -46.89
N GLY A 226 5.42 -13.64 -47.14
CA GLY A 226 5.82 -14.97 -46.67
C GLY A 226 5.78 -15.15 -45.14
N ILE A 227 5.58 -16.38 -44.69
CA ILE A 227 5.78 -16.78 -43.29
C ILE A 227 7.27 -17.05 -43.09
N PHE A 228 7.89 -16.35 -42.15
CA PHE A 228 9.27 -16.61 -41.75
C PHE A 228 9.29 -17.31 -40.39
N ILE A 229 9.74 -18.57 -40.37
CA ILE A 229 10.03 -19.31 -39.14
C ILE A 229 11.55 -19.32 -39.00
N GLY A 230 12.07 -18.42 -38.15
CA GLY A 230 13.50 -18.37 -37.85
C GLY A 230 13.88 -19.43 -36.82
N ARG A 231 15.02 -20.11 -37.03
CA ARG A 231 15.70 -20.83 -35.93
C ARG A 231 16.42 -19.81 -35.06
N PRO A 232 16.38 -19.91 -33.72
CA PRO A 232 17.30 -19.13 -32.89
C PRO A 232 18.74 -19.51 -33.27
N SER A 233 19.57 -18.51 -33.56
CA SER A 233 21.02 -18.71 -33.71
C SER A 233 21.57 -19.24 -32.40
N SER A 234 22.21 -20.41 -32.45
CA SER A 234 22.93 -21.06 -31.35
C SER A 234 24.06 -20.19 -30.82
#